data_AF-A0A970UZD9-F1
#
_entry.id   AF-A0A970UZD9-F1
#
_cell.length_a   1.000
_cell.length_b   1.000
_cell.length_c   1.000
_cell.angle_alpha   90.00
_cell.angle_beta   90.00
_cell.angle_gamma   90.00
#
_symmetry.space_group_name_H-M   'P 1'
#
loop_
_entity.id
_entity.type
_entity.pdbx_description
1 polymer ?
#
loop_
_entity_poly.entity_id
_entity_poly.type
_entity_poly.pdbx_seq_one_letter_code
_entity_poly.pdbx_strand_id
1 'polypeptide(L)'
;SVTVAEQDQLTSFTADRAAEVCGEVGLPIQLFFGSIPVEAGGPQVSLYRPEWLRALVPFFSKHSGTNFDLFLATRVISHEATVLARNYPNLWVSGAWWQAFTPSTLSIFYRDRLEMLPMNRWNAFYSDAYCAEWVYGKSTLVRNRLALALSEMLEEGLLSRGMVEEMVSSLLRDNALRLYLGQSGQVC
;
A
#
# COMPACT_ATOMS: atom_id res chain seq x y z
N SER A 1 -3.04 36.16 5.83
CA SER A 1 -2.29 34.93 5.53
C SER A 1 -2.77 33.86 6.48
N VAL A 2 -3.02 32.63 6.00
CA VAL A 2 -3.45 31.52 6.85
C VAL A 2 -2.25 31.00 7.64
N THR A 3 -2.37 30.91 8.95
CA THR A 3 -1.33 30.38 9.85
C THR A 3 -1.13 28.88 9.65
N VAL A 4 0.01 28.32 10.11
CA VAL A 4 0.27 26.87 10.03
C VAL A 4 -0.81 26.08 10.79
N ALA A 5 -1.21 26.54 11.98
CA ALA A 5 -2.26 25.88 12.76
C ALA A 5 -3.62 25.85 12.02
N GLU A 6 -3.99 26.94 11.34
CA GLU A 6 -5.21 26.97 10.52
C GLU A 6 -5.10 26.05 9.30
N GLN A 7 -3.93 25.94 8.67
CA GLN A 7 -3.69 25.00 7.57
C GLN A 7 -3.80 23.55 8.05
N ASP A 8 -3.24 23.22 9.21
CA ASP A 8 -3.30 21.87 9.80
C ASP A 8 -4.74 21.49 10.17
N GLN A 9 -5.50 22.43 10.74
CA GLN A 9 -6.92 22.24 11.06
C GLN A 9 -7.76 22.01 9.79
N LEU A 10 -7.56 22.83 8.75
CA LEU A 10 -8.27 22.68 7.49
C LEU A 10 -7.92 21.35 6.80
N THR A 11 -6.65 20.97 6.82
CA THR A 11 -6.18 19.69 6.27
C THR A 11 -6.81 18.52 7.01
N SER A 12 -6.82 18.56 8.35
CA SER A 12 -7.43 17.52 9.18
C SER A 12 -8.93 17.41 8.92
N PHE A 13 -9.65 18.53 8.90
CA PHE A 13 -11.09 18.56 8.60
C PHE A 13 -11.39 17.99 7.21
N THR A 14 -10.59 18.38 6.21
CA THR A 14 -10.80 17.93 4.83
C THR A 14 -10.51 16.43 4.69
N ALA A 15 -9.45 15.92 5.32
CA ALA A 15 -9.14 14.49 5.32
C ALA A 15 -10.25 13.67 6.00
N ASP A 16 -10.75 14.16 7.15
CA ASP A 16 -11.84 13.55 7.90
C ASP A 16 -13.12 13.44 7.06
N ARG A 17 -13.54 14.57 6.46
CA ARG A 17 -14.74 14.60 5.63
C ARG A 17 -14.57 13.77 4.35
N ALA A 18 -13.39 13.77 3.73
CA ALA A 18 -13.10 12.95 2.58
C ALA A 18 -13.20 11.46 2.92
N ALA A 19 -12.66 11.03 4.06
CA ALA A 19 -12.78 9.65 4.52
C ALA A 19 -14.23 9.24 4.77
N GLU A 20 -15.03 10.07 5.45
CA GLU A 20 -16.47 9.80 5.62
C GLU A 20 -17.17 9.58 4.29
N VAL A 21 -17.03 10.51 3.34
CA VAL A 21 -17.70 10.40 2.03
C VAL A 21 -17.19 9.20 1.24
N CYS A 22 -15.87 8.95 1.23
CA CYS A 22 -15.27 7.79 0.58
C CYS A 22 -15.86 6.47 1.13
N GLY A 23 -16.04 6.38 2.45
CA GLY A 23 -16.72 5.25 3.08
C GLY A 23 -18.17 5.09 2.64
N GLU A 24 -18.93 6.20 2.56
CA GLU A 24 -20.33 6.20 2.10
C GLU A 24 -20.47 5.72 0.65
N VAL A 25 -19.56 6.10 -0.24
CA VAL A 25 -19.61 5.74 -1.67
C VAL A 25 -18.78 4.50 -2.03
N GLY A 26 -18.12 3.86 -1.06
CA GLY A 26 -17.33 2.65 -1.25
C GLY A 26 -16.01 2.85 -2.01
N LEU A 27 -15.46 4.07 -2.02
CA LEU A 27 -14.16 4.35 -2.64
C LEU A 27 -13.02 4.22 -1.62
N PRO A 28 -11.91 3.54 -1.95
CA PRO A 28 -10.75 3.51 -1.09
C PRO A 28 -9.97 4.84 -1.15
N ILE A 29 -9.27 5.17 -0.08
CA ILE A 29 -8.32 6.29 -0.03
C ILE A 29 -6.90 5.76 -0.20
N GLN A 30 -6.20 6.22 -1.23
CA GLN A 30 -4.78 5.94 -1.42
C GLN A 30 -3.93 6.92 -0.61
N LEU A 31 -2.96 6.39 0.14
CA LEU A 31 -2.05 7.17 0.98
C LEU A 31 -0.61 6.94 0.50
N PHE A 32 -0.04 7.98 -0.12
CA PHE A 32 1.34 7.99 -0.59
C PHE A 32 2.25 8.56 0.50
N PHE A 33 3.04 7.70 1.11
CA PHE A 33 3.63 7.96 2.41
C PHE A 33 5.15 7.93 2.38
N GLY A 34 5.77 8.87 3.09
CA GLY A 34 7.21 8.90 3.28
C GLY A 34 7.99 9.80 2.32
N SER A 35 7.32 10.69 1.58
CA SER A 35 7.97 11.65 0.67
C SER A 35 7.73 13.09 1.12
N ILE A 36 8.79 13.83 1.41
CA ILE A 36 8.74 15.25 1.81
C ILE A 36 9.88 16.05 1.16
N PRO A 37 9.74 17.38 1.00
CA PRO A 37 10.86 18.22 0.61
C PRO A 37 11.82 18.43 1.80
N VAL A 38 13.14 18.37 1.56
CA VAL A 38 14.16 18.63 2.60
C VAL A 38 14.26 20.12 2.93
N GLU A 39 14.06 20.95 1.91
CA GLU A 39 14.09 22.40 1.99
C GLU A 39 12.84 22.97 1.29
N ALA A 40 12.42 24.17 1.67
CA ALA A 40 11.24 24.80 1.09
C ALA A 40 11.40 24.97 -0.43
N GLY A 41 10.52 24.31 -1.21
CA GLY A 41 10.56 24.31 -2.67
C GLY A 41 11.59 23.35 -3.30
N GLY A 42 12.33 22.59 -2.48
CA GLY A 42 13.29 21.60 -2.95
C GLY A 42 12.65 20.30 -3.47
N PRO A 43 13.47 19.36 -3.97
CA PRO A 43 12.98 18.07 -4.46
C PRO A 43 12.38 17.24 -3.32
N GLN A 44 11.38 16.45 -3.68
CA GLN A 44 10.76 15.45 -2.80
C GLN A 44 11.73 14.28 -2.59
N VAL A 45 11.96 13.92 -1.32
CA VAL A 45 12.84 12.83 -0.94
C VAL A 45 12.14 11.85 -0.01
N SER A 46 12.54 10.59 -0.12
CA SER A 46 12.06 9.55 0.77
C SER A 46 12.71 9.66 2.14
N LEU A 47 11.91 10.01 3.15
CA LEU A 47 12.32 10.14 4.54
C LEU A 47 11.37 9.38 5.45
N TYR A 48 11.92 8.98 6.59
CA TYR A 48 11.15 8.34 7.65
C TYR A 48 11.16 9.23 8.89
N ARG A 49 9.98 9.40 9.50
CA ARG A 49 9.87 9.87 10.87
C ARG A 49 9.00 8.91 11.70
N PRO A 50 9.43 8.51 12.92
CA PRO A 50 8.73 7.52 13.74
C PRO A 50 7.26 7.84 14.06
N GLU A 51 6.93 9.13 14.14
CA GLU A 51 5.60 9.59 14.53
C GLU A 51 4.56 9.50 13.41
N TRP A 52 4.97 9.53 12.13
CA TRP A 52 4.04 9.74 11.04
C TRP A 52 3.01 8.62 10.88
N LEU A 53 3.46 7.36 10.94
CA LEU A 53 2.56 6.25 10.64
C LEU A 53 1.61 6.00 11.82
N ARG A 54 2.11 6.22 13.03
CA ARG A 54 1.35 6.15 14.28
C ARG A 54 0.28 7.24 14.38
N ALA A 55 0.56 8.43 13.83
CA ALA A 55 -0.41 9.53 13.78
C ALA A 55 -1.66 9.18 12.95
N LEU A 56 -1.58 8.22 12.03
CA LEU A 56 -2.72 7.77 11.22
C LEU A 56 -3.58 6.69 11.89
N VAL A 57 -3.11 6.08 12.97
CA VAL A 57 -3.83 4.99 13.66
C VAL A 57 -5.23 5.41 14.16
N PRO A 58 -5.39 6.57 14.84
CA PRO A 58 -6.72 7.04 15.23
C PRO A 58 -7.64 7.29 14.03
N PHE A 59 -7.06 7.72 12.90
CA PHE A 59 -7.78 7.99 11.67
C PHE A 59 -8.37 6.71 11.06
N PHE A 60 -7.56 5.65 10.96
CA PHE A 60 -8.04 4.34 10.49
C PHE A 60 -9.13 3.75 11.38
N SER A 61 -9.00 3.96 12.70
CA SER A 61 -9.98 3.48 13.69
C SER A 61 -11.29 4.24 13.60
N LYS A 62 -11.23 5.57 13.42
CA LYS A 62 -12.42 6.44 13.28
C LYS A 62 -13.20 6.10 12.02
N HIS A 63 -12.53 5.88 10.89
CA HIS A 63 -13.14 5.62 9.60
C HIS A 63 -13.10 4.13 9.23
N SER A 64 -13.59 3.27 10.13
CA SER A 64 -13.58 1.80 9.94
C SER A 64 -14.38 1.32 8.73
N GLY A 65 -15.34 2.11 8.25
CA GLY A 65 -16.11 1.86 7.02
C GLY A 65 -15.39 2.26 5.72
N THR A 66 -14.19 2.86 5.80
CA THR A 66 -13.42 3.32 4.63
C THR A 66 -12.15 2.49 4.49
N ASN A 67 -11.90 1.96 3.28
CA ASN A 67 -10.65 1.28 2.99
C ASN A 67 -9.53 2.30 2.71
N PHE A 68 -8.34 2.04 3.25
CA PHE A 68 -7.12 2.81 3.02
C PHE A 68 -6.08 1.92 2.34
N ASP A 69 -5.39 2.42 1.32
CA ASP A 69 -4.31 1.70 0.65
C ASP A 69 -3.00 2.48 0.73
N LEU A 70 -2.03 1.90 1.45
CA LEU A 70 -0.79 2.57 1.80
C LEU A 70 0.35 2.22 0.84
N PHE A 71 0.97 3.24 0.26
CA PHE A 71 2.12 3.16 -0.63
C PHE A 71 3.35 3.79 0.03
N LEU A 72 4.44 3.04 0.13
CA LEU A 72 5.61 3.47 0.90
C LEU A 72 6.74 3.97 -0.01
N ALA A 73 7.21 5.19 0.23
CA ALA A 73 8.36 5.78 -0.45
C ALA A 73 9.71 5.31 0.12
N THR A 74 9.72 4.67 1.30
CA THR A 74 10.92 4.20 2.00
C THR A 74 10.75 2.79 2.54
N ARG A 75 11.85 2.02 2.56
CA ARG A 75 11.85 0.65 3.11
C ARG A 75 11.75 0.60 4.63
N VAL A 76 12.12 1.67 5.33
CA VAL A 76 12.36 1.67 6.78
C VAL A 76 11.10 1.34 7.58
N ILE A 77 9.93 1.71 7.08
CA ILE A 77 8.62 1.52 7.75
C ILE A 77 7.81 0.34 7.22
N SER A 78 8.37 -0.47 6.32
CA SER A 78 7.67 -1.61 5.72
C SER A 78 7.05 -2.53 6.76
N HIS A 79 7.86 -2.96 7.72
CA HIS A 79 7.43 -3.90 8.75
C HIS A 79 6.35 -3.28 9.65
N GLU A 80 6.52 -2.03 10.10
CA GLU A 80 5.51 -1.34 10.93
C GLU A 80 4.18 -1.17 10.17
N ALA A 81 4.22 -0.78 8.89
CA ALA A 81 3.04 -0.71 8.03
C ALA A 81 2.36 -2.06 7.86
N THR A 82 3.14 -3.13 7.71
CA THR A 82 2.64 -4.51 7.60
C THR A 82 1.98 -4.96 8.91
N VAL A 83 2.55 -4.63 10.07
CA VAL A 83 1.93 -4.87 11.38
C VAL A 83 0.61 -4.13 11.49
N LEU A 84 0.54 -2.87 11.09
CA LEU A 84 -0.72 -2.11 11.12
C LEU A 84 -1.76 -2.73 10.19
N ALA A 85 -1.40 -3.08 8.95
CA ALA A 85 -2.34 -3.71 8.01
C ALA A 85 -2.87 -5.06 8.52
N ARG A 86 -2.11 -5.79 9.34
CA ARG A 86 -2.57 -6.99 10.04
C ARG A 86 -3.64 -6.67 11.09
N ASN A 87 -3.50 -5.55 11.80
CA ASN A 87 -4.36 -5.17 12.94
C ASN A 87 -5.58 -4.33 12.54
N TYR A 88 -5.54 -3.63 11.42
CA TYR A 88 -6.61 -2.75 10.94
C TYR A 88 -7.25 -3.34 9.68
N PRO A 89 -8.45 -3.97 9.77
CA PRO A 89 -9.12 -4.63 8.64
C PRO A 89 -9.62 -3.69 7.54
N ASN A 90 -9.38 -2.40 7.64
CA ASN A 90 -9.63 -1.43 6.58
C ASN A 90 -8.32 -0.84 6.01
N LEU A 91 -7.15 -1.23 6.53
CA LEU A 91 -5.85 -0.82 6.02
C LEU A 91 -5.23 -1.90 5.13
N TRP A 92 -4.89 -1.50 3.90
CA TRP A 92 -4.16 -2.26 2.91
C TRP A 92 -2.76 -1.69 2.75
N VAL A 93 -1.83 -2.53 2.29
CA VAL A 93 -0.49 -2.10 1.88
C VAL A 93 -0.26 -2.52 0.44
N SER A 94 0.14 -1.58 -0.41
CA SER A 94 0.31 -1.84 -1.84
C SER A 94 1.62 -1.28 -2.35
N GLY A 95 2.32 -2.12 -3.12
CA GLY A 95 3.53 -1.78 -3.86
C GLY A 95 4.66 -1.15 -3.01
N ALA A 96 5.72 -0.78 -3.71
CA ALA A 96 6.65 0.25 -3.28
C ALA A 96 6.42 1.49 -4.14
N TRP A 97 6.63 2.68 -3.61
CA TRP A 97 6.39 3.93 -4.32
C TRP A 97 7.69 4.71 -4.51
N TRP A 98 7.75 5.44 -5.63
CA TRP A 98 8.81 6.39 -5.92
C TRP A 98 10.22 5.82 -5.70
N GLN A 99 10.97 6.35 -4.73
CA GLN A 99 12.37 5.96 -4.48
C GLN A 99 12.51 4.58 -3.82
N ALA A 100 11.45 4.04 -3.20
CA ALA A 100 11.43 2.67 -2.70
C ALA A 100 11.21 1.63 -3.81
N PHE A 101 10.88 2.04 -5.03
CA PHE A 101 10.69 1.11 -6.15
C PHE A 101 12.04 0.59 -6.68
N THR A 102 12.67 -0.27 -5.89
CA THR A 102 13.94 -0.94 -6.22
C THR A 102 13.80 -2.44 -6.02
N PRO A 103 14.53 -3.29 -6.77
CA PRO A 103 14.43 -4.74 -6.65
C PRO A 103 14.60 -5.24 -5.20
N SER A 104 15.61 -4.72 -4.48
CA SER A 104 15.90 -5.14 -3.11
C SER A 104 14.80 -4.74 -2.12
N THR A 105 14.19 -3.57 -2.31
CA THR A 105 13.09 -3.13 -1.43
C THR A 105 11.83 -3.94 -1.68
N LEU A 106 11.52 -4.25 -2.95
CA LEU A 106 10.39 -5.11 -3.30
C LEU A 106 10.54 -6.51 -2.71
N SER A 107 11.75 -7.09 -2.74
CA SER A 107 12.02 -8.38 -2.08
C SER A 107 11.69 -8.35 -0.59
N ILE A 108 12.12 -7.30 0.13
CA ILE A 108 11.79 -7.14 1.56
C ILE A 108 10.28 -7.02 1.75
N PHE A 109 9.62 -6.16 0.98
CA PHE A 109 8.18 -5.90 1.11
C PHE A 109 7.38 -7.18 0.90
N TYR A 110 7.70 -7.95 -0.13
CA TYR A 110 6.95 -9.16 -0.43
C TYR A 110 7.22 -10.24 0.60
N ARG A 111 8.45 -10.38 1.08
CA ARG A 111 8.75 -11.34 2.14
C ARG A 111 8.00 -11.02 3.43
N ASP A 112 8.09 -9.77 3.91
CA ASP A 112 7.35 -9.31 5.09
C ASP A 112 5.84 -9.59 4.93
N ARG A 113 5.25 -9.17 3.81
CA ARG A 113 3.80 -9.29 3.61
C ARG A 113 3.34 -10.73 3.40
N LEU A 114 4.13 -11.59 2.74
CA LEU A 114 3.81 -13.01 2.58
C LEU A 114 3.82 -13.74 3.93
N GLU A 115 4.76 -13.42 4.82
CA GLU A 115 4.83 -14.02 6.15
C GLU A 115 3.79 -13.44 7.11
N MET A 116 3.50 -12.15 6.97
CA MET A 116 2.76 -11.39 7.98
C MET A 116 1.32 -11.07 7.60
N LEU A 117 0.88 -11.20 6.35
CA LEU A 117 -0.49 -10.82 5.96
C LEU A 117 -1.22 -11.96 5.27
N PRO A 118 -2.55 -12.04 5.44
CA PRO A 118 -3.35 -12.88 4.57
C PRO A 118 -3.32 -12.33 3.13
N MET A 119 -3.46 -13.23 2.16
CA MET A 119 -3.28 -12.91 0.74
C MET A 119 -4.35 -11.99 0.17
N ASN A 120 -5.41 -11.73 0.92
CA ASN A 120 -6.56 -10.94 0.50
C ASN A 120 -6.51 -9.49 1.00
N ARG A 121 -5.35 -9.00 1.47
CA ARG A 121 -5.19 -7.70 2.18
C ARG A 121 -4.06 -6.80 1.68
N TRP A 122 -3.40 -7.17 0.58
CA TRP A 122 -2.32 -6.36 0.02
C TRP A 122 -2.16 -6.60 -1.47
N ASN A 123 -1.60 -5.62 -2.18
CA ASN A 123 -1.34 -5.73 -3.62
C ASN A 123 0.16 -5.69 -3.89
N ALA A 124 0.62 -6.56 -4.77
CA ALA A 124 2.02 -6.59 -5.18
C ALA A 124 2.36 -5.45 -6.16
N PHE A 125 1.41 -5.02 -7.01
CA PHE A 125 1.69 -4.09 -8.10
C PHE A 125 0.90 -2.78 -8.04
N TYR A 126 1.63 -1.68 -8.28
CA TYR A 126 1.13 -0.36 -8.66
C TYR A 126 2.18 0.28 -9.56
N SER A 127 1.76 1.00 -10.60
CA SER A 127 2.71 1.47 -11.62
C SER A 127 3.27 2.86 -11.34
N ASP A 128 2.46 3.85 -10.94
CA ASP A 128 2.88 5.27 -10.90
C ASP A 128 3.61 5.72 -12.18
N ALA A 129 3.23 5.15 -13.33
CA ALA A 129 4.01 5.24 -14.55
C ALA A 129 3.34 6.23 -15.51
N TYR A 130 4.14 7.12 -16.07
CA TYR A 130 3.68 8.13 -17.03
C TYR A 130 3.54 7.60 -18.46
N CYS A 131 4.08 6.41 -18.77
CA CYS A 131 3.95 5.76 -20.06
C CYS A 131 3.83 4.24 -19.96
N ALA A 132 3.32 3.61 -21.03
CA ALA A 132 3.04 2.18 -21.08
C ALA A 132 4.30 1.31 -20.97
N GLU A 133 5.42 1.76 -21.54
CA GLU A 133 6.71 1.08 -21.46
C GLU A 133 7.19 0.96 -20.01
N TRP A 134 6.97 2.01 -19.21
CA TRP A 134 7.30 1.99 -17.79
C TRP A 134 6.36 1.08 -17.00
N VAL A 135 5.07 1.04 -17.34
CA VAL A 135 4.13 0.05 -16.75
C VAL A 135 4.63 -1.37 -17.01
N TYR A 136 5.05 -1.67 -18.24
CA TYR A 136 5.57 -2.98 -18.61
C TYR A 136 6.86 -3.31 -17.83
N GLY A 137 7.82 -2.40 -17.79
CA GLY A 137 9.08 -2.59 -17.06
C GLY A 137 8.85 -2.83 -15.56
N LYS A 138 8.02 -1.99 -14.93
CA LYS A 138 7.68 -2.11 -13.51
C LYS A 138 6.92 -3.41 -13.19
N SER A 139 5.94 -3.78 -14.01
CA SER A 139 5.17 -5.02 -13.81
C SER A 139 6.04 -6.27 -13.97
N THR A 140 7.02 -6.24 -14.88
CA THR A 140 8.00 -7.33 -15.05
C THR A 140 8.90 -7.46 -13.84
N LEU A 141 9.41 -6.35 -13.30
CA LEU A 141 10.20 -6.36 -12.09
C LEU A 141 9.40 -6.88 -10.88
N VAL A 142 8.16 -6.41 -10.70
CA VAL A 142 7.29 -6.88 -9.62
C VAL A 142 7.04 -8.38 -9.71
N ARG A 143 6.66 -8.90 -10.87
CA ARG A 143 6.44 -10.33 -11.08
C ARG A 143 7.69 -11.15 -10.78
N ASN A 144 8.85 -10.67 -11.22
CA ASN A 144 10.13 -11.33 -10.95
C ASN A 144 10.45 -11.38 -9.44
N ARG A 145 10.31 -10.25 -8.73
CA ARG A 145 10.59 -10.18 -7.29
C ARG A 145 9.59 -10.98 -6.46
N LEU A 146 8.30 -10.97 -6.83
CA LEU A 146 7.27 -11.77 -6.18
C LEU A 146 7.52 -13.28 -6.39
N ALA A 147 7.86 -13.69 -7.61
CA ALA A 147 8.16 -15.09 -7.92
C ALA A 147 9.37 -15.60 -7.11
N LEU A 148 10.41 -14.78 -6.92
CA LEU A 148 11.56 -15.16 -6.10
C LEU A 148 11.17 -15.37 -4.63
N ALA A 149 10.42 -14.43 -4.04
CA ALA A 149 9.97 -14.57 -2.65
C ALA A 149 9.09 -15.82 -2.45
N LEU A 150 8.20 -16.13 -3.40
CA LEU A 150 7.38 -17.34 -3.37
C LEU A 150 8.24 -18.61 -3.52
N SER A 151 9.24 -18.61 -4.41
CA SER A 151 10.17 -19.73 -4.57
C SER A 151 10.98 -19.98 -3.30
N GLU A 152 11.51 -18.95 -2.66
CA GLU A 152 12.23 -19.06 -1.38
C GLU A 152 11.35 -19.72 -0.31
N MET A 153 10.08 -19.28 -0.18
CA MET A 153 9.14 -19.89 0.77
C MET A 153 8.79 -21.35 0.45
N LEU A 154 8.75 -21.73 -0.83
CA LEU A 154 8.57 -23.13 -1.25
C LEU A 154 9.78 -23.99 -0.86
N GLU A 155 10.99 -23.48 -1.10
CA GLU A 155 12.24 -24.17 -0.76
C GLU A 155 12.40 -24.36 0.74
N GLU A 156 11.99 -23.36 1.53
CA GLU A 156 11.96 -23.42 3.00
C GLU A 156 10.83 -24.29 3.58
N GLY A 157 9.89 -24.76 2.73
CA GLY A 157 8.74 -25.54 3.17
C GLY A 157 7.66 -24.74 3.92
N LEU A 158 7.69 -23.42 3.83
CA LEU A 158 6.68 -22.53 4.43
C LEU A 158 5.43 -22.40 3.56
N LEU A 159 5.53 -22.77 2.28
CA LEU A 159 4.45 -22.72 1.31
C LEU A 159 4.31 -24.06 0.58
N SER A 160 3.08 -24.41 0.21
CA SER A 160 2.82 -25.55 -0.68
C SER A 160 2.63 -25.09 -2.12
N ARG A 161 3.10 -25.89 -3.09
CA ARG A 161 2.98 -25.56 -4.52
C ARG A 161 1.53 -25.33 -4.98
N GLY A 162 0.57 -26.03 -4.38
CA GLY A 162 -0.85 -25.92 -4.73
C GLY A 162 -1.46 -24.54 -4.44
N MET A 163 -0.87 -23.76 -3.53
CA MET A 163 -1.38 -22.43 -3.16
C MET A 163 -0.85 -21.30 -4.05
N VAL A 164 0.26 -21.54 -4.76
CA VAL A 164 1.00 -20.48 -5.47
C VAL A 164 0.16 -19.79 -6.53
N GLU A 165 -0.62 -20.54 -7.30
CA GLU A 165 -1.42 -19.98 -8.40
C GLU A 165 -2.52 -19.03 -7.90
N GLU A 166 -3.21 -19.41 -6.82
CA GLU A 166 -4.22 -18.58 -6.17
C GLU A 166 -3.60 -17.32 -5.54
N MET A 167 -2.44 -17.46 -4.90
CA MET A 167 -1.70 -16.34 -4.32
C MET A 167 -1.30 -15.33 -5.40
N VAL A 168 -0.73 -15.80 -6.51
CA VAL A 168 -0.29 -14.92 -7.61
C VAL A 168 -1.50 -14.19 -8.22
N SER A 169 -2.60 -14.90 -8.47
CA SER A 169 -3.85 -14.29 -8.99
C SER A 169 -4.40 -13.23 -8.04
N SER A 170 -4.45 -13.53 -6.74
CA SER A 170 -4.91 -12.61 -5.72
C SER A 170 -4.05 -11.34 -5.66
N LEU A 171 -2.73 -11.51 -5.54
CA LEU A 171 -1.78 -10.43 -5.28
C LEU A 171 -1.53 -9.51 -6.49
N LEU A 172 -1.66 -10.03 -7.72
CA LEU A 172 -1.44 -9.27 -8.94
C LEU A 172 -2.72 -8.73 -9.58
N ARG A 173 -3.90 -9.23 -9.19
CA ARG A 173 -5.16 -8.88 -9.85
C ARG A 173 -6.36 -8.81 -8.92
N ASP A 174 -6.74 -9.92 -8.29
CA ASP A 174 -8.10 -10.03 -7.73
C ASP A 174 -8.31 -9.14 -6.51
N ASN A 175 -7.26 -8.91 -5.73
CA ASN A 175 -7.28 -7.94 -4.63
C ASN A 175 -7.51 -6.52 -5.13
N ALA A 176 -6.80 -6.10 -6.19
CA ALA A 176 -6.93 -4.76 -6.75
C ALA A 176 -8.35 -4.55 -7.33
N LEU A 177 -8.90 -5.55 -8.04
CA LEU A 177 -10.28 -5.49 -8.52
C LEU A 177 -11.26 -5.33 -7.35
N ARG A 178 -11.13 -6.15 -6.31
CA ARG A 178 -11.99 -6.09 -5.13
C ARG A 178 -11.89 -4.76 -4.39
N LEU A 179 -10.69 -4.20 -4.26
CA LEU A 179 -10.45 -2.96 -3.52
C LEU A 179 -10.92 -1.73 -4.29
N TYR A 180 -10.61 -1.64 -5.59
CA TYR A 180 -10.81 -0.42 -6.38
C TYR A 180 -12.09 -0.39 -7.21
N LEU A 181 -12.62 -1.55 -7.60
CA LEU A 181 -13.83 -1.64 -8.44
C LEU A 181 -15.02 -2.25 -7.67
N GLY A 182 -14.82 -2.61 -6.40
CA GLY A 182 -15.79 -3.36 -5.60
C GLY A 182 -16.12 -4.74 -6.20
N GLN A 183 -17.05 -5.46 -5.58
CA GLN A 183 -17.68 -6.61 -6.26
C GLN A 183 -18.68 -6.09 -7.30
N SER A 184 -18.18 -5.62 -8.43
CA SER A 184 -18.96 -5.44 -9.65
C SER A 184 -19.30 -6.84 -10.20
N GLY A 185 -20.24 -7.54 -9.56
CA GLY A 185 -20.62 -8.90 -9.95
C GLY A 185 -21.25 -9.77 -8.87
N GLN A 186 -22.31 -9.31 -8.20
CA GLN A 186 -23.39 -10.25 -7.92
C GLN A 186 -24.09 -10.51 -9.26
N VAL A 187 -23.72 -11.61 -9.91
CA VAL A 187 -24.59 -12.26 -10.88
C VAL A 187 -25.84 -12.68 -10.10
N CYS A 188 -26.92 -11.92 -10.24
CA CYS A 188 -28.27 -12.49 -10.15
C CYS A 188 -28.51 -13.36 -11.38
#